data_AF-A0A7C5LDX3-F1
#
_entry.id   AF-A0A7C5LDX3-F1
#
_cell.length_a   1.000
_cell.length_b   1.000
_cell.length_c   1.000
_cell.angle_alpha   90.00
_cell.angle_beta   90.00
_cell.angle_gamma   90.00
#
_symmetry.space_group_name_H-M   'P 1'
#
loop_
_entity.id
_entity.type
_entity.pdbx_description
1 polymer ?
#
loop_
_entity_poly.entity_id
_entity_poly.type
_entity_poly.pdbx_seq_one_letter_code
_entity_poly.pdbx_strand_id
1 'polypeptide(L)' 'MLIAIISDTHDNFPNIEKFLSWAKENKIETIIHCGDITTAEVITKLFAPAQIDFHYVLGNIGDR' A
#
# COMPACT_ATOMS: atom_id res chain seq x y z
N MET A 1 8.79 9.49 -13.42
CA MET A 1 9.03 8.69 -12.20
C MET A 1 8.59 9.46 -10.98
N LEU A 2 7.40 9.12 -10.46
CA LEU A 2 6.88 9.61 -9.19
C LEU A 2 6.75 8.44 -8.21
N ILE A 3 7.18 8.66 -6.97
CA ILE A 3 7.16 7.65 -5.90
C ILE A 3 6.30 8.16 -4.76
N ALA A 4 5.35 7.35 -4.30
CA ALA A 4 4.59 7.60 -3.09
C ALA A 4 5.16 6.81 -1.90
N ILE A 5 5.25 7.45 -0.74
CA ILE A 5 5.71 6.83 0.50
C ILE A 5 4.56 6.89 1.50
N ILE A 6 4.18 5.73 2.04
CA ILE A 6 3.12 5.57 3.04
C ILE A 6 3.57 4.61 4.14
N SER A 7 2.84 4.56 5.25
CA SER A 7 3.14 3.69 6.38
C SER A 7 1.90 3.49 7.25
N ASP A 8 1.95 2.51 8.16
CA ASP A 8 1.02 2.37 9.29
C ASP A 8 -0.45 2.34 8.85
N THR A 9 -0.73 1.63 7.75
CA THR A 9 -2.10 1.57 7.22
C THR A 9 -3.02 0.73 8.09
N HIS A 10 -2.48 -0.21 8.88
CA HIS A 10 -3.24 -1.08 9.80
C HIS A 10 -4.50 -1.66 9.16
N ASP A 11 -4.37 -2.09 7.91
CA ASP A 11 -5.44 -2.63 7.09
C ASP A 11 -6.69 -1.74 7.00
N ASN A 12 -6.52 -0.43 7.06
CA ASN A 12 -7.62 0.51 6.86
C ASN A 12 -8.01 0.56 5.38
N PHE A 13 -8.83 -0.41 4.95
CA PHE A 13 -9.31 -0.59 3.58
C PHE A 13 -9.78 0.73 2.94
N PRO A 14 -10.68 1.53 3.56
CA PRO A 14 -11.15 2.78 2.96
C PRO A 14 -10.03 3.78 2.65
N ASN A 15 -9.05 3.93 3.55
CA ASN A 15 -7.94 4.85 3.35
C ASN A 15 -6.97 4.35 2.28
N ILE A 16 -6.73 3.04 2.22
CA ILE A 16 -5.89 2.43 1.19
C ILE A 16 -6.54 2.59 -0.18
N GLU A 17 -7.85 2.31 -0.32
CA GLU A 17 -8.59 2.51 -1.57
C GLU A 17 -8.52 3.96 -2.04
N LYS A 18 -8.78 4.91 -1.13
CA LYS A 18 -8.66 6.35 -1.42
C LYS A 18 -7.25 6.72 -1.88
N PHE A 19 -6.23 6.19 -1.22
CA PHE A 19 -4.83 6.40 -1.59
C PHE A 19 -4.52 5.83 -2.98
N LEU A 20 -4.96 4.61 -3.29
CA LEU A 20 -4.70 3.97 -4.58
C LEU A 20 -5.40 4.72 -5.73
N SER A 21 -6.63 5.20 -5.53
CA SER A 21 -7.30 6.08 -6.48
C SER A 21 -6.50 7.36 -6.74
N TRP A 22 -6.08 8.04 -5.67
CA TRP A 22 -5.26 9.24 -5.78
C TRP A 22 -3.91 8.95 -6.48
N ALA A 23 -3.25 7.85 -6.14
CA ALA A 23 -1.95 7.47 -6.71
C ALA A 23 -2.06 7.25 -8.23
N LYS A 24 -3.13 6.59 -8.68
CA LYS A 24 -3.42 6.39 -10.10
C LYS A 24 -3.66 7.71 -10.83
N GLU A 25 -4.48 8.59 -10.27
CA GLU A 25 -4.76 9.92 -10.85
C GLU A 25 -3.49 10.78 -10.97
N ASN A 26 -2.59 10.66 -9.99
CA ASN A 26 -1.33 11.42 -9.92
C ASN A 26 -0.17 10.73 -10.63
N LYS A 27 -0.41 9.64 -11.37
CA LYS A 27 0.60 8.90 -12.15
C LYS A 27 1.80 8.46 -11.29
N ILE A 28 1.53 7.99 -10.08
CA ILE A 28 2.54 7.33 -9.26
C ILE A 28 2.96 6.03 -9.94
N GLU A 29 4.27 5.84 -10.09
CA GLU A 29 4.86 4.67 -10.72
C GLU A 29 5.29 3.62 -9.68
N THR A 30 5.70 4.07 -8.48
CA THR A 30 6.14 3.20 -7.38
C THR A 30 5.55 3.64 -6.04
N ILE A 31 5.16 2.68 -5.21
CA ILE A 31 4.73 2.87 -3.82
C ILE A 31 5.74 2.17 -2.91
N ILE A 32 6.18 2.87 -1.87
CA ILE A 32 6.97 2.32 -0.76
C ILE A 32 6.11 2.37 0.51
N HIS A 33 5.89 1.21 1.13
CA HIS A 33 5.16 1.08 2.38
C HIS A 33 6.11 0.74 3.55
N CYS A 34 6.23 1.63 4.53
CA CYS A 34 7.28 1.56 5.55
C CYS A 34 6.99 0.59 6.73
N GLY A 35 5.83 -0.06 6.77
CA GLY A 35 5.54 -1.11 7.74
C GLY A 35 4.08 -1.14 8.17
N ASP A 36 3.73 -2.07 9.05
CA ASP A 36 2.42 -2.18 9.71
C ASP A 36 1.22 -2.31 8.74
N ILE A 37 1.44 -3.10 7.68
CA ILE A 37 0.37 -3.84 6.99
C ILE A 37 0.10 -5.09 7.83
N THR A 38 -1.12 -5.24 8.35
CA THR A 38 -1.36 -6.23 9.40
C THR A 38 -1.76 -7.59 8.86
N THR A 39 -2.27 -7.67 7.63
CA THR A 39 -2.66 -8.95 7.00
C THR A 39 -2.20 -9.03 5.54
N ALA A 40 -1.91 -10.24 5.08
CA ALA A 40 -1.59 -10.49 3.67
C ALA A 40 -2.80 -10.26 2.73
N GLU A 41 -4.02 -10.25 3.28
CA GLU A 41 -5.25 -10.00 2.55
C GLU A 41 -5.22 -8.61 1.88
N VAL A 42 -4.73 -7.58 2.57
CA VAL A 42 -4.65 -6.22 2.02
C VAL A 42 -3.73 -6.15 0.81
N ILE A 43 -2.61 -6.87 0.83
CA ILE A 43 -1.68 -6.95 -0.31
C ILE A 43 -2.38 -7.58 -1.51
N THR A 44 -3.05 -8.72 -1.31
CA THR A 44 -3.68 -9.47 -2.41
C THR A 44 -4.94 -8.80 -2.96
N LYS A 45 -5.73 -8.12 -2.11
CA LYS A 45 -7.00 -7.50 -2.51
C LYS A 45 -6.88 -6.06 -2.99
N LEU A 46 -5.93 -5.27 -2.45
CA LEU A 46 -5.82 -3.85 -2.76
C LEU A 46 -4.56 -3.51 -3.55
N PHE A 47 -3.37 -3.84 -3.03
CA PHE A 47 -2.12 -3.41 -3.65
C PHE A 47 -1.78 -4.17 -4.94
N ALA A 48 -1.96 -5.50 -4.97
CA ALA A 48 -1.65 -6.30 -6.16
C ALA A 48 -2.53 -5.95 -7.39
N PRO A 49 -3.86 -5.74 -7.24
CA PRO A 49 -4.70 -5.33 -8.37
C PRO A 49 -4.49 -3.88 -8.81
N ALA A 50 -3.81 -3.04 -8.02
CA ALA A 50 -3.58 -1.63 -8.35
C ALA A 50 -2.65 -1.42 -9.55
N GLN A 51 -1.85 -2.43 -9.91
CA GLN A 51 -0.88 -2.38 -11.03
C GLN A 51 0.12 -1.22 -10.92
N ILE A 52 0.50 -0.86 -9.69
CA ILE A 52 1.57 0.09 -9.38
C ILE A 52 2.70 -0.71 -8.73
N ASP A 53 3.95 -0.44 -9.08
CA ASP A 53 5.10 -1.12 -8.48
C ASP A 53 5.09 -0.90 -6.96
N PHE A 54 5.14 -1.97 -6.18
CA PHE A 54 4.85 -1.93 -4.75
C PHE A 54 5.96 -2.63 -3.96
N HIS A 55 6.65 -1.86 -3.11
CA HIS A 55 7.66 -2.34 -2.20
C HIS A 55 7.22 -2.09 -0.77
N TYR A 56 7.42 -3.05 0.11
CA TYR A 56 7.10 -2.89 1.52
C TYR A 56 8.15 -3.57 2.40
N VAL A 57 8.22 -3.11 3.64
CA VAL A 57 8.97 -3.78 4.70
C VAL A 57 8.00 -4.29 5.76
N LEU A 58 8.40 -5.34 6.48
CA LEU A 58 7.61 -5.85 7.60
C LEU A 58 7.76 -4.92 8.80
N GLY A 59 6.63 -4.47 9.33
CA GLY A 59 6.59 -3.72 10.58
C GLY A 59 6.59 -4.63 11.81
N ASN A 60 6.40 -4.05 12.99
CA ASN A 60 6.32 -4.81 14.24
C ASN A 60 4.92 -5.40 14.48
N ILE A 61 3.92 -4.98 13.70
CA ILE A 61 2.56 -5.51 13.75
C ILE A 61 2.24 -6.19 12.42
N GLY A 62 1.76 -7.43 12.49
CA GLY A 62 1.23 -8.18 11.35
C GLY A 62 1.12 -9.68 11.60
N ASP A 63 0.19 -10.33 10.88
CA ASP A 63 0.03 -11.77 10.85
C ASP A 63 1.34 -12.39 10.35
N ARG A 64 2.02 -13.12 11.25
CA ARG A 64 3.26 -13.85 10.95
C ARG A 64 2.97 -15.18 10.29
#